data_AF-A0A2H5VPN9-F1
#
_entry.id   AF-A0A2H5VPN9-F1
#
_cell.length_a   1.000
_cell.length_b   1.000
_cell.length_c   1.000
_cell.angle_alpha   90.00
_cell.angle_beta   90.00
_cell.angle_gamma   90.00
#
_symmetry.space_group_name_H-M   'P 1'
#
loop_
_entity.id
_entity.type
_entity.pdbx_description
1 polymer ?
#
loop_
_entity_poly.entity_id
_entity_poly.type
_entity_poly.pdbx_seq_one_letter_code
_entity_poly.pdbx_strand_id
1 'polypeptide(L)'
;MKWQTVLLIVAGRDADSRPRRGSAADAGGHLILVPFSDDGRLEMLASSPTPSDIVNFARALRVGIFEFHWRAQEDARLPRFKGSTVRGAVGWAFKRLVCVRPDGLCERCPVRSRCHYPYVFETSPPVETSAFRGQRTAPHPYVLEPPLEEKGHYAAGEPMRFRLLLLGRAVTYLPHLILAADLAGRMGIGRGRARFALEAVFVRDAEGRSSAIYDGPSGRLTWDADAPRLEAFIRERWRQLALRSSASLRLRLLTPVRMRIGGDLQAHLPFDLLVRSLLRRLWQLVLVHGEEVPHLDPHPWIERACAIPILRQTLAWRDWERYSHRQRTRMRLGGFMGEVEYELSAHDRDLFLPLLIVGELLHIGTGTTFGLGKYEILDAESDARNAHP
;
A
#
# COMPACT_ATOMS: atom_id res chain seq x y z
N MET A 1 5.56 -1.98 -34.66
CA MET A 1 6.95 -1.87 -34.20
C MET A 1 7.13 -2.78 -32.99
N LYS A 2 7.89 -3.87 -33.17
CA LYS A 2 8.08 -4.94 -32.18
C LYS A 2 9.02 -4.45 -31.06
N TRP A 3 8.60 -4.56 -29.80
CA TRP A 3 9.47 -4.38 -28.64
C TRP A 3 9.70 -5.75 -27.99
N GLN A 4 10.97 -6.11 -27.86
CA GLN A 4 11.45 -7.42 -27.44
C GLN A 4 11.10 -7.72 -25.97
N THR A 5 10.49 -8.89 -25.78
CA THR A 5 10.43 -9.64 -24.53
C THR A 5 11.84 -9.86 -23.99
N VAL A 6 12.15 -9.32 -22.80
CA VAL A 6 13.40 -9.67 -22.09
C VAL A 6 13.13 -10.96 -21.30
N LEU A 7 13.59 -12.06 -21.87
CA LEU A 7 13.82 -13.33 -21.19
C LEU A 7 14.94 -13.15 -20.16
N LEU A 8 14.74 -13.57 -18.91
CA LEU A 8 15.81 -13.65 -17.91
C LEU A 8 15.75 -15.02 -17.23
N ILE A 9 16.28 -16.00 -17.96
CA ILE A 9 16.73 -17.28 -17.39
C ILE A 9 18.22 -17.08 -17.08
N VAL A 10 18.59 -17.13 -15.81
CA VAL A 10 20.00 -17.18 -15.42
C VAL A 10 20.44 -18.64 -15.46
N ALA A 11 21.13 -19.03 -16.53
CA ALA A 11 21.93 -20.25 -16.55
C ALA A 11 23.36 -19.87 -16.18
N GLY A 12 23.79 -20.21 -14.97
CA GLY A 12 25.21 -20.16 -14.61
C GLY A 12 25.93 -21.34 -15.25
N ARG A 13 26.79 -21.07 -16.24
CA ARG A 13 27.85 -22.00 -16.65
C ARG A 13 29.17 -21.43 -16.10
N ASP A 14 29.62 -21.98 -14.99
CA ASP A 14 31.04 -21.97 -14.66
C ASP A 14 31.64 -23.30 -15.12
N ALA A 15 32.55 -23.22 -16.09
CA ALA A 15 33.47 -24.28 -16.42
C ALA A 15 34.88 -23.82 -16.05
N ASP A 16 35.48 -24.58 -15.13
CA ASP A 16 36.90 -24.87 -14.99
C ASP A 16 37.80 -23.94 -14.13
N SER A 17 38.04 -24.34 -12.86
CA SER A 17 39.38 -24.76 -12.41
C SER A 17 39.46 -25.11 -10.90
N ARG A 18 39.41 -26.44 -10.62
CA ARG A 18 40.06 -27.25 -9.54
C ARG A 18 39.91 -26.90 -8.03
N PRO A 19 40.02 -27.93 -7.15
CA PRO A 19 39.37 -27.93 -5.84
C PRO A 19 40.29 -27.55 -4.67
N ARG A 20 39.72 -26.96 -3.61
CA ARG A 20 40.29 -27.02 -2.25
C ARG A 20 39.25 -27.53 -1.26
N ARG A 21 39.67 -28.57 -0.54
CA ARG A 21 38.95 -29.30 0.52
C ARG A 21 38.74 -28.42 1.76
N GLY A 22 37.62 -28.62 2.48
CA GLY A 22 37.46 -28.13 3.85
C GLY A 22 36.04 -28.08 4.42
N SER A 23 35.52 -29.25 4.85
CA SER A 23 34.80 -29.50 6.12
C SER A 23 33.63 -28.61 6.59
N ALA A 24 32.42 -29.19 6.51
CA ALA A 24 31.35 -29.34 7.52
C ALA A 24 30.70 -28.13 8.22
N ALA A 25 29.37 -27.97 8.07
CA ALA A 25 28.36 -28.35 9.08
C ALA A 25 26.93 -27.92 8.67
N ASP A 26 25.95 -28.69 9.14
CA ASP A 26 24.51 -28.68 8.84
C ASP A 26 23.76 -27.34 8.93
N ALA A 27 22.84 -27.13 7.98
CA ALA A 27 21.52 -26.55 8.22
C ALA A 27 20.56 -27.00 7.10
N GLY A 28 19.67 -27.94 7.42
CA GLY A 28 18.66 -28.47 6.51
C GLY A 28 17.67 -27.39 6.07
N GLY A 29 17.84 -26.88 4.85
CA GLY A 29 16.80 -26.21 4.08
C GLY A 29 16.27 -27.19 3.05
N HIS A 30 14.99 -27.55 3.13
CA HIS A 30 14.33 -28.29 2.05
C HIS A 30 14.28 -27.40 0.80
N LEU A 31 15.26 -27.55 -0.10
CA LEU A 31 15.10 -27.16 -1.50
C LEU A 31 14.11 -28.15 -2.13
N ILE A 32 12.94 -27.66 -2.55
CA ILE A 32 12.10 -28.39 -3.50
C ILE A 32 12.80 -28.29 -4.85
N LEU A 33 13.64 -29.28 -5.17
CA LEU A 33 14.17 -29.47 -6.52
C LEU A 33 13.04 -30.02 -7.39
N VAL A 34 12.56 -29.20 -8.33
CA VAL A 34 11.67 -29.66 -9.40
C VAL A 34 12.54 -30.40 -10.43
N PRO A 35 12.24 -31.64 -10.81
CA PRO A 35 13.03 -32.37 -11.80
C PRO A 35 12.83 -31.74 -13.19
N PHE A 36 13.95 -31.43 -13.86
CA PHE A 36 13.97 -31.10 -15.28
C PHE A 36 14.03 -32.40 -16.09
N SER A 37 13.09 -32.62 -17.02
CA SER A 37 13.17 -33.66 -18.05
C SER A 37 13.82 -33.11 -19.32
N ASP A 38 14.68 -33.90 -19.95
CA ASP A 38 15.58 -33.52 -21.07
C ASP A 38 14.91 -33.21 -22.42
N ASP A 39 13.58 -33.25 -22.51
CA ASP A 39 12.86 -32.93 -23.75
C ASP A 39 12.18 -31.56 -23.63
N GLY A 40 12.83 -30.53 -24.17
CA GLY A 40 12.49 -29.11 -24.10
C GLY A 40 11.14 -28.67 -24.68
N ARG A 41 10.02 -29.17 -24.13
CA ARG A 41 8.69 -28.58 -24.23
C ARG A 41 8.00 -28.63 -22.88
N LEU A 42 8.14 -27.56 -22.10
CA LEU A 42 7.19 -27.26 -21.04
C LEU A 42 5.95 -26.68 -21.73
N GLU A 43 4.99 -27.54 -22.12
CA GLU A 43 3.60 -27.09 -22.19
C GLU A 43 3.13 -26.85 -20.74
N MET A 44 3.57 -25.73 -20.16
CA MET A 44 2.80 -25.11 -19.09
C MET A 44 1.51 -24.63 -19.75
N LEU A 45 0.46 -25.43 -19.68
CA LEU A 45 -0.90 -24.94 -19.85
C LEU A 45 -1.06 -23.80 -18.84
N ALA A 46 -0.86 -22.56 -19.28
CA ALA A 46 -1.11 -21.38 -18.47
C ALA A 46 -2.59 -21.46 -18.08
N SER A 47 -2.85 -21.82 -16.83
CA SER A 47 -4.22 -21.92 -16.34
C SER A 47 -4.85 -20.53 -16.43
N SER A 48 -6.05 -20.47 -16.98
CA SER A 48 -6.82 -19.21 -17.04
C SER A 48 -6.90 -18.59 -15.64
N PRO A 49 -6.70 -17.27 -15.51
CA PRO A 49 -6.71 -16.62 -14.22
C PRO A 49 -8.10 -16.70 -13.62
N THR A 50 -8.18 -16.88 -12.30
CA THR A 50 -9.46 -16.94 -11.59
C THR A 50 -9.55 -15.87 -10.51
N PRO A 51 -10.74 -15.34 -10.20
CA PRO A 51 -10.92 -14.41 -9.08
C PRO A 51 -10.33 -14.92 -7.75
N SER A 52 -10.37 -16.24 -7.53
CA SER A 52 -9.88 -16.89 -6.32
C SER A 52 -8.36 -16.79 -6.17
N ASP A 53 -7.60 -16.63 -7.25
CA ASP A 53 -6.13 -16.52 -7.20
C ASP A 53 -5.72 -15.32 -6.35
N ILE A 54 -6.37 -14.17 -6.55
CA ILE A 54 -6.11 -12.93 -5.79
C ILE A 54 -6.53 -13.08 -4.34
N VAL A 55 -7.68 -13.69 -4.09
CA VAL A 55 -8.20 -13.91 -2.73
C VAL A 55 -7.29 -14.85 -1.94
N ASN A 56 -6.78 -15.91 -2.57
CA ASN A 56 -5.84 -16.83 -1.95
C ASN A 56 -4.48 -16.18 -1.74
N PHE A 57 -3.98 -15.42 -2.72
CA PHE A 57 -2.73 -14.68 -2.58
C PHE A 57 -2.79 -13.63 -1.46
N ALA A 58 -3.91 -12.92 -1.33
CA ALA A 58 -4.15 -11.92 -0.29
C ALA A 58 -4.19 -12.52 1.13
N ARG A 59 -4.53 -13.81 1.28
CA ARG A 59 -4.56 -14.51 2.58
C ARG A 59 -3.22 -14.47 3.32
N ALA A 60 -2.12 -14.37 2.58
CA ALA A 60 -0.79 -14.25 3.16
C ALA A 60 -0.59 -12.98 4.02
N LEU A 61 -1.42 -11.95 3.86
CA LEU A 61 -1.18 -10.63 4.47
C LEU A 61 -2.25 -10.30 5.51
N ARG A 62 -1.84 -10.07 6.76
CA ARG A 62 -2.69 -9.46 7.80
C ARG A 62 -2.85 -7.97 7.60
N VAL A 63 -4.03 -7.43 7.93
CA VAL A 63 -4.35 -6.01 7.78
C VAL A 63 -5.17 -5.52 8.96
N GLY A 64 -4.68 -4.47 9.63
CA GLY A 64 -5.45 -3.73 10.63
C GLY A 64 -5.76 -2.33 10.11
N ILE A 65 -7.01 -1.89 10.17
CA ILE A 65 -7.45 -0.56 9.76
C ILE A 65 -7.78 0.26 11.02
N PHE A 66 -6.97 1.28 11.30
CA PHE A 66 -7.09 2.07 12.53
C PHE A 66 -7.43 3.52 12.24
N GLU A 67 -8.40 4.09 12.94
CA GLU A 67 -8.83 5.48 12.81
C GLU A 67 -8.42 6.27 14.05
N PHE A 68 -7.56 7.27 13.85
CA PHE A 68 -7.02 8.13 14.91
C PHE A 68 -7.80 9.43 14.98
N HIS A 69 -8.26 9.79 16.17
CA HIS A 69 -9.04 11.01 16.43
C HIS A 69 -8.18 12.00 17.20
N TRP A 70 -7.70 13.02 16.51
CA TRP A 70 -7.03 14.16 17.12
C TRP A 70 -8.00 15.32 17.33
N ARG A 71 -7.83 16.08 18.41
CA ARG A 71 -8.50 17.37 18.63
C ARG A 71 -7.48 18.49 18.72
N ALA A 72 -7.67 19.53 17.90
CA ALA A 72 -6.84 20.72 17.95
C ALA A 72 -6.95 21.38 19.34
N GLN A 73 -5.81 21.69 19.96
CA GLN A 73 -5.78 22.36 21.27
C GLN A 73 -5.69 23.89 21.14
N GLU A 74 -5.37 24.36 19.94
CA GLU A 74 -5.19 25.75 19.55
C GLU A 74 -5.43 25.86 18.04
N ASP A 75 -5.54 27.07 17.52
CA ASP A 75 -5.74 27.29 16.09
C ASP A 75 -4.56 26.74 15.28
N ALA A 76 -4.85 25.82 14.36
CA ALA A 76 -3.84 25.11 13.60
C ALA A 76 -3.93 25.43 12.10
N ARG A 77 -2.82 25.90 11.54
CA ARG A 77 -2.66 26.08 10.09
C ARG A 77 -1.89 24.91 9.48
N LEU A 78 -2.59 24.08 8.71
CA LEU A 78 -2.05 22.89 8.04
C LEU A 78 -2.12 23.04 6.52
N PRO A 79 -1.26 22.33 5.75
CA PRO A 79 -1.37 22.31 4.30
C PRO A 79 -2.69 21.67 3.85
N ARG A 80 -3.11 21.97 2.61
CA ARG A 80 -4.32 21.40 2.00
C ARG A 80 -4.31 19.87 2.04
N PHE A 81 -3.18 19.25 1.71
CA PHE A 81 -2.98 17.81 1.88
C PHE A 81 -2.20 17.48 3.16
N LYS A 82 -2.84 16.79 4.10
CA LYS A 82 -2.27 16.55 5.44
C LYS A 82 -1.36 15.33 5.52
N GLY A 83 -1.41 14.41 4.57
CA GLY A 83 -0.74 13.11 4.68
C GLY A 83 0.77 13.20 4.89
N SER A 84 1.42 14.17 4.24
CA SER A 84 2.86 14.40 4.43
C SER A 84 3.21 14.95 5.82
N THR A 85 2.33 15.78 6.38
CA THR A 85 2.48 16.37 7.72
C THR A 85 2.28 15.31 8.80
N VAL A 86 1.18 14.53 8.71
CA VAL A 86 0.86 13.45 9.64
C VAL A 86 1.96 12.39 9.61
N ARG A 87 2.33 11.87 8.42
CA ARG A 87 3.45 10.90 8.27
C ARG A 87 4.74 11.43 8.88
N GLY A 88 5.05 12.69 8.63
CA GLY A 88 6.28 13.34 9.12
C GLY A 88 6.32 13.39 10.65
N ALA A 89 5.24 13.88 11.27
CA ALA A 89 5.14 14.03 12.71
C ALA A 89 5.14 12.66 13.43
N VAL A 90 4.28 11.73 12.99
CA VAL A 90 4.18 10.38 13.57
C VAL A 90 5.48 9.60 13.37
N GLY A 91 6.06 9.63 12.17
CA GLY A 91 7.32 8.93 11.90
C GLY A 91 8.49 9.49 12.72
N TRP A 92 8.56 10.81 12.91
CA TRP A 92 9.58 11.41 13.78
C TRP A 92 9.38 11.00 15.25
N ALA A 93 8.14 11.07 15.75
CA ALA A 93 7.82 10.69 17.12
C ALA A 93 8.08 9.19 17.37
N PHE A 94 7.71 8.33 16.42
CA PHE A 94 7.97 6.89 16.50
C PHE A 94 9.47 6.61 16.59
N LYS A 95 10.30 7.28 15.77
CA LYS A 95 11.76 7.16 15.86
C LYS A 95 12.26 7.52 17.26
N ARG A 96 11.76 8.61 17.85
CA ARG A 96 12.17 9.03 19.20
C ARG A 96 11.77 8.03 20.29
N LEU A 97 10.64 7.36 20.14
CA LEU A 97 10.16 6.38 21.11
C LEU A 97 10.91 5.05 21.05
N VAL A 98 11.24 4.56 19.85
CA VAL A 98 11.76 3.18 19.68
C VAL A 98 13.25 3.11 19.36
N CYS A 99 13.90 4.22 19.01
CA CYS A 99 15.30 4.23 18.57
C CYS A 99 16.24 4.58 19.73
N VAL A 100 17.25 3.75 19.95
CA VAL A 100 18.36 4.04 20.90
C VAL A 100 19.25 5.22 20.48
N ARG A 101 19.18 5.64 19.22
CA ARG A 101 19.95 6.76 18.64
C ARG A 101 19.06 7.61 17.73
N PRO A 102 18.13 8.41 18.27
CA PRO A 102 17.11 9.10 17.47
C PRO A 102 17.68 10.07 16.42
N ASP A 103 18.83 10.67 16.70
CA ASP A 103 19.51 11.61 15.77
C ASP A 103 20.49 10.91 14.79
N GLY A 104 20.66 9.59 14.91
CA GLY A 104 21.54 8.81 14.05
C GLY A 104 20.95 8.49 12.67
N LEU A 105 21.83 8.17 11.71
CA LEU A 105 21.46 7.67 10.38
C LEU A 105 21.19 6.17 10.44
N CYS A 106 19.99 5.76 10.04
CA CYS A 106 19.57 4.36 10.09
C CYS A 106 20.31 3.47 9.08
N GLU A 107 20.84 4.02 7.99
CA GLU A 107 21.61 3.29 6.97
C GLU A 107 22.91 2.71 7.52
N ARG A 108 23.52 3.37 8.52
CA ARG A 108 24.79 2.96 9.14
C ARG A 108 24.59 2.34 10.53
N CYS A 109 23.36 1.94 10.86
CA CYS A 109 23.02 1.44 12.18
C CYS A 109 23.29 -0.07 12.30
N PRO A 110 24.11 -0.54 13.27
CA PRO A 110 24.43 -1.96 13.42
C PRO A 110 23.22 -2.88 13.65
N VAL A 111 22.13 -2.33 14.20
CA VAL A 111 20.90 -3.09 14.51
C VAL A 111 19.77 -2.86 13.50
N ARG A 112 20.08 -2.30 12.31
CA ARG A 112 19.07 -1.91 11.31
C ARG A 112 18.11 -3.05 10.93
N SER A 113 18.63 -4.27 10.76
CA SER A 113 17.85 -5.44 10.32
C SER A 113 16.77 -5.90 11.30
N ARG A 114 16.92 -5.58 12.60
CA ARG A 114 15.96 -5.94 13.66
C ARG A 114 15.24 -4.73 14.26
N CYS A 115 15.57 -3.51 13.84
CA CYS A 115 15.01 -2.30 14.41
C CYS A 115 13.59 -2.03 13.90
N HIS A 116 12.68 -1.66 14.82
CA HIS A 116 11.28 -1.35 14.49
C HIS A 116 11.15 -0.15 13.54
N TYR A 117 11.97 0.90 13.73
CA TYR A 117 11.86 2.12 12.91
C TYR A 117 12.17 1.87 11.43
N PRO A 118 13.32 1.29 11.03
CA PRO A 118 13.58 0.93 9.65
C PRO A 118 12.54 -0.03 9.07
N TYR A 119 12.07 -1.02 9.84
CA TYR A 119 11.04 -1.94 9.34
C TYR A 119 9.76 -1.19 8.93
N VAL A 120 9.27 -0.25 9.76
CA VAL A 120 8.01 0.48 9.48
C VAL A 120 8.20 1.62 8.48
N PHE A 121 9.25 2.43 8.60
CA PHE A 121 9.38 3.72 7.90
C PHE A 121 10.51 3.79 6.86
N GLU A 122 11.42 2.81 6.82
CA GLU A 122 12.56 2.76 5.89
C GLU A 122 12.84 1.35 5.36
N THR A 123 11.80 0.57 5.10
CA THR A 123 11.87 -0.84 4.69
C THR A 123 12.79 -1.03 3.48
N SER A 124 13.81 -1.86 3.63
CA SER A 124 14.74 -2.22 2.56
C SER A 124 14.22 -3.43 1.78
N PRO A 125 14.48 -3.51 0.46
CA PRO A 125 14.22 -4.72 -0.30
C PRO A 125 14.99 -5.93 0.28
N PRO A 126 14.40 -7.13 0.27
CA PRO A 126 15.13 -8.37 0.44
C PRO A 126 16.28 -8.47 -0.59
N VAL A 127 17.38 -9.08 -0.19
CA VAL A 127 18.56 -9.28 -1.05
C VAL A 127 18.17 -10.20 -2.22
N GLU A 128 18.72 -9.92 -3.41
CA GLU A 128 18.66 -10.82 -4.59
C GLU A 128 17.26 -11.18 -5.13
N THR A 129 16.21 -10.39 -4.84
CA THR A 129 14.89 -10.65 -5.42
C THR A 129 14.60 -9.78 -6.66
N SER A 130 14.34 -10.42 -7.80
CA SER A 130 14.09 -9.77 -9.10
C SER A 130 12.93 -8.76 -9.08
N ALA A 131 11.94 -8.97 -8.20
CA ALA A 131 10.78 -8.10 -8.04
C ALA A 131 11.07 -6.69 -7.52
N PHE A 132 12.29 -6.44 -7.01
CA PHE A 132 12.75 -5.12 -6.57
C PHE A 132 13.84 -4.54 -7.47
N ARG A 133 14.06 -5.09 -8.67
CA ARG A 133 15.06 -4.59 -9.61
C ARG A 133 14.88 -3.08 -9.85
N GLY A 134 15.94 -2.31 -9.62
CA GLY A 134 15.96 -0.85 -9.76
C GLY A 134 15.31 -0.06 -8.60
N GLN A 135 14.85 -0.73 -7.54
CA GLN A 135 14.21 -0.08 -6.39
C GLN A 135 15.17 0.00 -5.19
N ARG A 136 15.23 1.18 -4.56
CA ARG A 136 16.04 1.40 -3.34
C ARG A 136 15.30 1.05 -2.05
N THR A 137 13.98 0.94 -2.11
CA THR A 137 13.09 0.71 -0.95
C THR A 137 12.00 -0.28 -1.34
N ALA A 138 11.65 -1.18 -0.42
CA ALA A 138 10.44 -1.98 -0.54
C ALA A 138 9.21 -1.17 -0.09
N PRO A 139 7.98 -1.55 -0.50
CA PRO A 139 6.76 -1.01 0.08
C PRO A 139 6.78 -1.12 1.61
N HIS A 140 6.52 0.00 2.27
CA HIS A 140 6.40 0.05 3.72
C HIS A 140 5.12 -0.67 4.16
N PRO A 141 5.10 -1.29 5.36
CA PRO A 141 3.97 -2.10 5.84
C PRO A 141 2.80 -1.25 6.36
N TYR A 142 2.53 -0.12 5.71
CA TYR A 142 1.40 0.72 6.06
C TYR A 142 0.90 1.58 4.90
N VAL A 143 -0.37 1.98 5.00
CA VAL A 143 -1.00 3.01 4.18
C VAL A 143 -1.56 4.07 5.12
N LEU A 144 -1.24 5.33 4.85
CA LEU A 144 -1.79 6.45 5.62
C LEU A 144 -2.93 7.05 4.82
N GLU A 145 -4.10 7.24 5.42
CA GLU A 145 -5.20 7.96 4.79
C GLU A 145 -5.47 9.26 5.58
N PRO A 146 -4.95 10.40 5.13
CA PRO A 146 -5.27 11.68 5.75
C PRO A 146 -6.75 12.04 5.54
N PRO A 147 -7.28 13.03 6.27
CA PRO A 147 -8.53 13.68 5.90
C PRO A 147 -8.51 14.08 4.42
N LEU A 148 -9.59 13.80 3.68
CA LEU A 148 -9.74 14.19 2.28
C LEU A 148 -10.07 15.68 2.11
N GLU A 149 -10.41 16.37 3.19
CA GLU A 149 -10.67 17.81 3.21
C GLU A 149 -9.42 18.64 2.88
N GLU A 150 -9.60 19.68 2.07
CA GLU A 150 -8.51 20.61 1.71
C GLU A 150 -8.37 21.79 2.67
N LYS A 151 -9.19 21.88 3.73
CA LYS A 151 -9.20 23.04 4.64
C LYS A 151 -7.81 23.28 5.24
N GLY A 152 -7.37 24.52 5.25
CA GLY A 152 -6.04 24.90 5.75
C GLY A 152 -6.02 25.29 7.23
N HIS A 153 -7.19 25.40 7.85
CA HIS A 153 -7.38 25.89 9.20
C HIS A 153 -8.22 24.90 10.01
N TYR A 154 -7.81 24.65 11.24
CA TYR A 154 -8.60 23.97 12.27
C TYR A 154 -8.68 24.91 13.47
N ALA A 155 -9.88 25.24 13.92
CA ALA A 155 -10.07 26.01 15.14
C ALA A 155 -9.69 25.19 16.38
N ALA A 156 -9.35 25.86 17.48
CA ALA A 156 -9.24 25.19 18.78
C ALA A 156 -10.51 24.36 19.08
N GLY A 157 -10.31 23.12 19.52
CA GLY A 157 -11.39 22.16 19.77
C GLY A 157 -11.89 21.40 18.52
N GLU A 158 -11.44 21.73 17.31
CA GLU A 158 -11.90 21.07 16.10
C GLU A 158 -11.25 19.67 15.91
N PRO A 159 -12.01 18.63 15.51
CA PRO A 159 -11.46 17.30 15.28
C PRO A 159 -10.72 17.20 13.95
N MET A 160 -9.65 16.40 13.94
CA MET A 160 -8.96 15.94 12.74
C MET A 160 -8.79 14.41 12.81
N ARG A 161 -9.30 13.70 11.80
CA ARG A 161 -9.28 12.24 11.74
C ARG A 161 -8.43 11.72 10.60
N PHE A 162 -7.56 10.76 10.86
CA PHE A 162 -6.82 10.06 9.81
C PHE A 162 -6.85 8.57 10.06
N ARG A 163 -6.71 7.77 9.00
CA ARG A 163 -6.59 6.32 9.11
C ARG A 163 -5.16 5.86 8.87
N LEU A 164 -4.77 4.80 9.56
CA LEU A 164 -3.52 4.09 9.34
C LEU A 164 -3.86 2.62 9.14
N LEU A 165 -3.62 2.11 7.94
CA LEU A 165 -3.69 0.68 7.67
C LEU A 165 -2.31 0.10 7.96
N LEU A 166 -2.22 -0.91 8.80
CA LEU A 166 -0.99 -1.64 9.11
C LEU A 166 -1.03 -3.02 8.48
N LEU A 167 0.09 -3.45 7.91
CA LEU A 167 0.20 -4.64 7.08
C LEU A 167 1.20 -5.63 7.69
N GLY A 168 0.83 -6.91 7.70
CA GLY A 168 1.66 -7.99 8.24
C GLY A 168 2.06 -7.73 9.69
N ARG A 169 3.34 -7.97 10.01
CA ARG A 169 3.88 -7.78 11.37
C ARG A 169 3.71 -6.36 11.90
N ALA A 170 3.57 -5.33 11.07
CA ALA A 170 3.39 -3.96 11.56
C ALA A 170 2.13 -3.76 12.41
N VAL A 171 1.12 -4.62 12.28
CA VAL A 171 -0.06 -4.63 13.15
C VAL A 171 0.32 -4.74 14.63
N THR A 172 1.33 -5.55 14.95
CA THR A 172 1.83 -5.75 16.33
C THR A 172 2.48 -4.48 16.91
N TYR A 173 2.83 -3.51 16.06
CA TYR A 173 3.43 -2.24 16.46
C TYR A 173 2.41 -1.13 16.69
N LEU A 174 1.11 -1.42 16.59
CA LEU A 174 0.05 -0.45 16.85
C LEU A 174 0.21 0.28 18.19
N PRO A 175 0.48 -0.38 19.35
CA PRO A 175 0.63 0.34 20.62
C PRO A 175 1.71 1.45 20.56
N HIS A 176 2.84 1.14 19.92
CA HIS A 176 3.93 2.10 19.74
C HIS A 176 3.55 3.24 18.78
N LEU A 177 2.73 2.96 17.76
CA LEU A 177 2.22 3.96 16.84
C LEU A 177 1.16 4.86 17.48
N ILE A 178 0.34 4.35 18.40
CA ILE A 178 -0.58 5.15 19.23
C ILE A 178 0.20 6.12 20.10
N LEU A 179 1.21 5.64 20.82
CA LEU A 179 2.11 6.50 21.61
C LEU A 179 2.84 7.53 20.73
N ALA A 180 3.27 7.14 19.53
CA ALA A 180 3.90 8.05 18.59
C ALA A 180 2.94 9.12 18.07
N ALA A 181 1.68 8.78 17.81
CA ALA A 181 0.65 9.73 17.40
C ALA A 181 0.32 10.70 18.54
N ASP A 182 0.19 10.22 19.78
CA ASP A 182 0.00 11.09 20.94
C ASP A 182 1.19 12.05 21.14
N LEU A 183 2.42 11.54 21.13
CA LEU A 183 3.63 12.37 21.23
C LEU A 183 3.74 13.37 20.08
N ALA A 184 3.40 12.96 18.86
CA ALA A 184 3.40 13.84 17.69
C ALA A 184 2.41 15.00 17.84
N GLY A 185 1.21 14.72 18.36
CA GLY A 185 0.20 15.73 18.65
C GLY A 185 0.68 16.73 19.72
N ARG A 186 1.23 16.23 20.84
CA ARG A 186 1.77 17.06 21.93
C ARG A 186 2.98 17.91 21.52
N MET A 187 3.84 17.38 20.65
CA MET A 187 5.02 18.09 20.14
C MET A 187 4.73 19.06 18.99
N GLY A 188 3.49 19.08 18.52
CA GLY A 188 3.05 20.04 17.53
C GLY A 188 3.26 19.58 16.09
N ILE A 189 2.24 19.85 15.27
CA ILE A 189 2.11 19.37 13.89
C ILE A 189 2.19 20.55 12.91
N GLY A 190 2.82 20.32 11.76
CA GLY A 190 2.96 21.34 10.71
C GLY A 190 4.00 22.42 11.02
N ARG A 191 4.00 23.49 10.22
CA ARG A 191 4.99 24.59 10.33
C ARG A 191 4.82 25.39 11.63
N GLY A 192 3.58 25.63 12.04
CA GLY A 192 3.26 26.35 13.28
C GLY A 192 3.39 25.48 14.53
N ARG A 193 3.71 24.18 14.40
CA ARG A 193 3.80 23.22 15.52
C ARG A 193 2.55 23.26 16.40
N ALA A 194 1.37 23.39 15.77
CA ALA A 194 0.10 23.44 16.48
C ALA A 194 -0.18 22.10 17.17
N ARG A 195 -0.61 22.15 18.42
CA ARG A 195 -0.80 20.97 19.27
C ARG A 195 -2.16 20.31 19.03
N PHE A 196 -2.14 18.99 19.10
CA PHE A 196 -3.32 18.14 19.03
C PHE A 196 -3.29 17.13 20.17
N ALA A 197 -4.45 16.86 20.78
CA ALA A 197 -4.62 15.76 21.74
C ALA A 197 -5.16 14.53 21.03
N LEU A 198 -4.63 13.34 21.31
CA LEU A 198 -5.18 12.08 20.85
C LEU A 198 -6.32 11.64 21.77
N GLU A 199 -7.55 11.75 21.27
CA GLU A 199 -8.75 11.46 22.08
C GLU A 199 -9.11 9.98 22.06
N ALA A 200 -9.01 9.34 20.89
CA ALA A 200 -9.38 7.96 20.74
C ALA A 200 -8.71 7.33 19.51
N VAL A 201 -8.59 6.01 19.54
CA VAL A 201 -8.28 5.20 18.35
C VAL A 201 -9.32 4.09 18.22
N PHE A 202 -9.83 3.92 17.02
CA PHE A 202 -10.80 2.88 16.67
C PHE A 202 -10.17 1.88 15.71
N VAL A 203 -10.51 0.60 15.85
CA VAL A 203 -10.25 -0.41 14.83
C VAL A 203 -11.50 -0.62 13.98
N ARG A 204 -11.32 -0.86 12.69
CA ARG A 204 -12.37 -1.27 11.76
C ARG A 204 -12.19 -2.72 11.36
N ASP A 205 -13.25 -3.51 11.48
CA ASP A 205 -13.29 -4.89 10.99
C ASP A 205 -13.65 -4.97 9.50
N ALA A 206 -13.71 -6.18 8.96
CA ALA A 206 -14.01 -6.42 7.56
C ALA A 206 -15.44 -5.99 7.17
N GLU A 207 -16.38 -6.08 8.11
CA GLU A 207 -17.77 -5.65 7.96
C GLU A 207 -17.94 -4.12 8.07
N GLY A 208 -16.87 -3.39 8.37
CA GLY A 208 -16.86 -1.94 8.49
C GLY A 208 -17.33 -1.41 9.85
N ARG A 209 -17.59 -2.30 10.82
CA ARG A 209 -17.92 -1.91 12.20
C ARG A 209 -16.68 -1.33 12.86
N SER A 210 -16.89 -0.33 13.72
CA SER A 210 -15.81 0.37 14.41
C SER A 210 -15.92 0.12 15.91
N SER A 211 -14.81 -0.27 16.55
CA SER A 211 -14.71 -0.43 18.00
C SER A 211 -13.56 0.40 18.56
N ALA A 212 -13.80 1.04 19.71
CA ALA A 212 -12.77 1.83 20.38
C ALA A 212 -11.73 0.88 21.00
N ILE A 213 -10.45 1.12 20.71
CA ILE A 213 -9.34 0.34 21.24
C ILE A 213 -8.40 1.18 22.10
N TYR A 214 -8.48 2.50 22.01
CA TYR A 214 -7.71 3.41 22.85
C TYR A 214 -8.58 4.57 23.28
N ASP A 215 -8.51 4.90 24.57
CA ASP A 215 -9.14 6.06 25.18
C ASP A 215 -8.04 7.01 25.69
N GLY A 216 -7.98 8.22 25.12
CA GLY A 216 -6.98 9.22 25.44
C GLY A 216 -6.98 9.68 26.89
N PRO A 217 -8.13 10.06 27.47
CA PRO A 217 -8.23 10.51 28.86
C PRO A 217 -7.74 9.48 29.88
N SER A 218 -8.11 8.21 29.74
CA SER A 218 -7.68 7.14 30.67
C SER A 218 -6.34 6.51 30.29
N GLY A 219 -5.86 6.69 29.05
CA GLY A 219 -4.70 5.99 28.50
C GLY A 219 -4.93 4.49 28.30
N ARG A 220 -6.17 4.00 28.45
CA ARG A 220 -6.50 2.57 28.35
C ARG A 220 -6.38 2.12 26.89
N LEU A 221 -5.68 1.00 26.69
CA LEU A 221 -5.54 0.32 25.40
C LEU A 221 -6.07 -1.11 25.51
N THR A 222 -7.00 -1.47 24.63
CA THR A 222 -7.55 -2.81 24.47
C THR A 222 -7.32 -3.28 23.04
N TRP A 223 -6.13 -3.81 22.79
CA TRP A 223 -5.74 -4.37 21.49
C TRP A 223 -4.86 -5.59 21.71
N ASP A 224 -5.23 -6.73 21.14
CA ASP A 224 -4.58 -8.04 21.28
C ASP A 224 -3.77 -8.46 20.04
N ALA A 225 -3.67 -7.58 19.04
CA ALA A 225 -2.95 -7.79 17.79
C ALA A 225 -3.50 -8.89 16.86
N ASP A 226 -4.72 -9.38 17.08
CA ASP A 226 -5.36 -10.28 16.12
C ASP A 226 -6.04 -9.51 14.99
N ALA A 227 -5.23 -9.06 14.01
CA ALA A 227 -5.78 -8.47 12.80
C ALA A 227 -6.26 -9.54 11.82
N PRO A 228 -7.43 -9.32 11.19
CA PRO A 228 -7.89 -10.16 10.09
C PRO A 228 -6.92 -10.14 8.92
N ARG A 229 -7.05 -11.15 8.07
CA ARG A 229 -6.30 -11.25 6.82
C ARG A 229 -6.96 -10.42 5.72
N LEU A 230 -6.19 -9.95 4.74
CA LEU A 230 -6.64 -9.03 3.69
C LEU A 230 -7.82 -9.58 2.90
N GLU A 231 -7.87 -10.89 2.67
CA GLU A 231 -8.94 -11.54 1.93
C GLU A 231 -10.31 -11.40 2.60
N ALA A 232 -10.38 -11.23 3.93
CA ALA A 232 -11.65 -11.00 4.62
C ALA A 232 -12.27 -9.67 4.17
N PHE A 233 -11.48 -8.60 4.10
CA PHE A 233 -11.92 -7.30 3.58
C PHE A 233 -12.28 -7.37 2.09
N ILE A 234 -11.50 -8.14 1.30
CA ILE A 234 -11.80 -8.32 -0.13
C ILE A 234 -13.16 -9.00 -0.30
N ARG A 235 -13.41 -10.10 0.40
CA ARG A 235 -14.66 -10.87 0.28
C ARG A 235 -15.88 -10.04 0.66
N GLU A 236 -15.81 -9.30 1.76
CA GLU A 236 -16.94 -8.47 2.20
C GLU A 236 -17.22 -7.34 1.22
N ARG A 237 -16.18 -6.63 0.75
CA ARG A 237 -16.35 -5.59 -0.25
C ARG A 237 -16.82 -6.13 -1.60
N TRP A 238 -16.35 -7.32 -2.00
CA TRP A 238 -16.78 -7.99 -3.23
C TRP A 238 -18.25 -8.38 -3.14
N ARG A 239 -18.72 -8.92 -2.01
CA ARG A 239 -20.14 -9.23 -1.78
C ARG A 239 -21.03 -8.00 -1.94
N GLN A 240 -20.59 -6.83 -1.45
CA GLN A 240 -21.34 -5.57 -1.60
C GLN A 240 -21.45 -5.12 -3.06
N LEU A 241 -20.39 -5.32 -3.85
CA LEU A 241 -20.31 -4.90 -5.26
C LEU A 241 -20.89 -5.93 -6.24
N ALA A 242 -20.94 -7.21 -5.85
CA ALA A 242 -21.49 -8.32 -6.66
C ALA A 242 -23.01 -8.28 -6.79
N LEU A 243 -23.71 -7.54 -5.92
CA LEU A 243 -25.15 -7.38 -5.95
C LEU A 243 -25.64 -6.51 -7.12
N ARG A 244 -24.73 -5.97 -7.95
CA ARG A 244 -25.04 -5.01 -9.01
C ARG A 244 -24.26 -5.36 -10.28
N SER A 245 -25.00 -5.55 -11.38
CA SER A 245 -24.44 -5.88 -12.68
C SER A 245 -24.46 -4.65 -13.59
N SER A 246 -23.28 -4.16 -13.95
CA SER A 246 -23.07 -3.14 -14.99
C SER A 246 -22.04 -3.64 -15.99
N ALA A 247 -22.22 -3.31 -17.27
CA ALA A 247 -21.25 -3.56 -18.34
C ALA A 247 -20.04 -2.59 -18.30
N SER A 248 -20.01 -1.68 -17.32
CA SER A 248 -18.91 -0.77 -17.07
C SER A 248 -18.50 -0.76 -15.60
N LEU A 249 -17.25 -0.37 -15.36
CA LEU A 249 -16.71 -0.15 -14.02
C LEU A 249 -16.02 1.21 -13.97
N ARG A 250 -16.44 2.05 -13.02
CA ARG A 250 -15.90 3.39 -12.82
C ARG A 250 -15.05 3.42 -11.55
N LEU A 251 -13.90 4.07 -11.64
CA LEU A 251 -13.04 4.39 -10.50
C LEU A 251 -13.01 5.90 -10.30
N ARG A 252 -13.20 6.35 -9.06
CA ARG A 252 -12.99 7.76 -8.67
C ARG A 252 -11.71 7.88 -7.85
N LEU A 253 -10.75 8.63 -8.36
CA LEU A 253 -9.45 8.87 -7.75
C LEU A 253 -9.56 9.99 -6.71
N LEU A 254 -9.59 9.60 -5.43
CA LEU A 254 -9.81 10.49 -4.29
C LEU A 254 -8.54 11.25 -3.87
N THR A 255 -7.37 10.74 -4.23
CA THR A 255 -6.08 11.39 -3.98
C THR A 255 -5.18 11.25 -5.21
N PRO A 256 -4.17 12.12 -5.40
CA PRO A 256 -3.34 12.09 -6.60
C PRO A 256 -2.69 10.74 -6.84
N VAL A 257 -2.93 10.17 -8.02
CA VAL A 257 -2.29 8.93 -8.48
C VAL A 257 -1.05 9.28 -9.27
N ARG A 258 0.04 8.57 -8.98
CA ARG A 258 1.34 8.76 -9.62
C ARG A 258 1.82 7.45 -10.20
N MET A 259 1.72 7.36 -11.52
CA MET A 259 2.09 6.17 -12.29
C MET A 259 3.23 6.53 -13.23
N ARG A 260 4.24 5.65 -13.30
CA ARG A 260 5.42 5.84 -14.14
C ARG A 260 5.64 4.64 -15.05
N ILE A 261 5.95 4.90 -16.31
CA ILE A 261 6.44 3.93 -17.28
C ILE A 261 7.77 4.47 -17.81
N GLY A 262 8.84 3.67 -17.77
CA GLY A 262 10.18 4.12 -18.22
C GLY A 262 10.79 5.29 -17.42
N GLY A 263 10.15 5.74 -16.33
CA GLY A 263 10.53 6.93 -15.57
C GLY A 263 9.56 8.09 -15.72
N ASP A 264 8.74 8.08 -16.77
CA ASP A 264 7.85 9.19 -17.14
C ASP A 264 6.47 9.06 -16.53
N LEU A 265 5.93 10.20 -16.06
CA LEU A 265 4.61 10.28 -15.47
C LEU A 265 3.54 10.12 -16.55
N GLN A 266 2.58 9.24 -16.29
CA GLN A 266 1.50 8.95 -17.22
C GLN A 266 0.31 9.90 -17.01
N ALA A 267 -0.32 10.34 -18.11
CA ALA A 267 -1.49 11.22 -18.10
C ALA A 267 -2.83 10.45 -18.25
N HIS A 268 -2.76 9.18 -18.63
CA HIS A 268 -3.90 8.28 -18.73
C HIS A 268 -3.74 7.12 -17.78
N LEU A 269 -4.86 6.46 -17.48
CA LEU A 269 -4.89 5.24 -16.70
C LEU A 269 -5.45 4.08 -17.56
N PRO A 270 -4.67 3.52 -18.49
CA PRO A 270 -5.02 2.25 -19.14
C PRO A 270 -5.23 1.13 -18.11
N PHE A 271 -6.17 0.23 -18.40
CA PHE A 271 -6.55 -0.82 -17.47
C PHE A 271 -5.39 -1.79 -17.19
N ASP A 272 -4.60 -2.13 -18.21
CA ASP A 272 -3.41 -2.98 -18.05
C ASP A 272 -2.33 -2.33 -17.17
N LEU A 273 -2.13 -1.01 -17.28
CA LEU A 273 -1.23 -0.27 -16.39
C LEU A 273 -1.71 -0.32 -14.94
N LEU A 274 -3.02 -0.17 -14.72
CA LEU A 274 -3.64 -0.32 -13.39
C LEU A 274 -3.39 -1.72 -12.83
N VAL A 275 -3.73 -2.77 -13.58
CA VAL A 275 -3.57 -4.18 -13.18
C VAL A 275 -2.11 -4.52 -12.88
N ARG A 276 -1.17 -4.14 -13.77
CA ARG A 276 0.28 -4.34 -13.54
C ARG A 276 0.75 -3.66 -12.26
N SER A 277 0.27 -2.44 -11.99
CA SER A 277 0.64 -1.67 -10.80
C SER A 277 0.12 -2.34 -9.51
N LEU A 278 -1.13 -2.82 -9.55
CA LEU A 278 -1.79 -3.52 -8.44
C LEU A 278 -1.12 -4.85 -8.13
N LEU A 279 -0.93 -5.72 -9.15
CA LEU A 279 -0.28 -7.01 -8.98
C LEU A 279 1.12 -6.84 -8.41
N ARG A 280 1.93 -5.94 -8.97
CA ARG A 280 3.28 -5.65 -8.46
C ARG A 280 3.25 -5.21 -7.00
N ARG A 281 2.34 -4.31 -6.64
CA ARG A 281 2.24 -3.81 -5.25
C ARG A 281 1.82 -4.90 -4.28
N LEU A 282 0.77 -5.66 -4.61
CA LEU A 282 0.29 -6.77 -3.78
C LEU A 282 1.39 -7.82 -3.59
N TRP A 283 2.05 -8.21 -4.68
CA TRP A 283 3.13 -9.18 -4.67
C TRP A 283 4.31 -8.73 -3.80
N GLN A 284 4.76 -7.47 -3.95
CA GLN A 284 5.84 -6.94 -3.12
C GLN A 284 5.47 -6.81 -1.64
N LEU A 285 4.21 -6.49 -1.32
CA LEU A 285 3.75 -6.43 0.07
C LEU A 285 3.70 -7.82 0.70
N VAL A 286 3.18 -8.82 -0.01
CA VAL A 286 3.15 -10.21 0.44
C VAL A 286 4.56 -10.77 0.61
N LEU A 287 5.45 -10.54 -0.35
CA LEU A 287 6.84 -11.03 -0.26
C LEU A 287 7.57 -10.49 0.98
N VAL A 288 7.35 -9.23 1.35
CA VAL A 288 8.13 -8.56 2.40
C VAL A 288 7.46 -8.66 3.77
N HIS A 289 6.13 -8.72 3.80
CA HIS A 289 5.34 -8.62 5.05
C HIS A 289 4.33 -9.74 5.25
N GLY A 290 4.13 -10.61 4.25
CA GLY A 290 3.23 -11.76 4.35
C GLY A 290 3.83 -12.88 5.19
N GLU A 291 2.95 -13.74 5.71
CA GLU A 291 3.33 -14.94 6.47
C GLU A 291 3.86 -16.05 5.56
N GLU A 292 3.31 -16.13 4.34
CA GLU A 292 3.68 -17.07 3.29
C GLU A 292 3.68 -16.35 1.93
N VAL A 293 4.29 -16.93 0.91
CA VAL A 293 4.26 -16.38 -0.45
C VAL A 293 3.63 -17.40 -1.39
N PRO A 294 2.31 -17.35 -1.60
CA PRO A 294 1.64 -18.23 -2.55
C PRO A 294 2.13 -18.00 -3.98
N HIS A 295 2.00 -18.99 -4.84
CA HIS A 295 2.26 -18.80 -6.26
C HIS A 295 1.11 -18.00 -6.90
N LEU A 296 1.46 -17.01 -7.73
CA LEU A 296 0.53 -16.25 -8.56
C LEU A 296 1.25 -15.88 -9.85
N ASP A 297 0.80 -16.40 -10.98
CA ASP A 297 1.33 -16.02 -12.28
C ASP A 297 0.64 -14.73 -12.76
N PRO A 298 1.36 -13.59 -12.88
CA PRO A 298 0.76 -12.34 -13.31
C PRO A 298 0.50 -12.28 -14.83
N HIS A 299 1.08 -13.18 -15.64
CA HIS A 299 1.02 -13.04 -17.11
C HIS A 299 -0.41 -13.12 -17.66
N PRO A 300 -1.24 -14.11 -17.31
CA PRO A 300 -2.59 -14.22 -17.86
C PRO A 300 -3.50 -13.04 -17.46
N TRP A 301 -3.31 -12.51 -16.24
CA TRP A 301 -4.02 -11.32 -15.75
C TRP A 301 -3.72 -10.08 -16.59
N ILE A 302 -2.43 -9.88 -16.88
CA ILE A 302 -1.96 -8.71 -17.61
C ILE A 302 -2.37 -8.82 -19.09
N GLU A 303 -2.23 -10.00 -19.69
CA GLU A 303 -2.68 -10.25 -21.05
C GLU A 303 -4.16 -9.94 -21.21
N ARG A 304 -5.00 -10.43 -20.29
CA ARG A 304 -6.44 -10.12 -20.32
C ARG A 304 -6.71 -8.63 -20.15
N ALA A 305 -5.98 -7.96 -19.25
CA ALA A 305 -6.16 -6.54 -18.98
C ALA A 305 -5.84 -5.63 -20.20
N CYS A 306 -4.94 -6.05 -21.09
CA CYS A 306 -4.64 -5.32 -22.33
C CYS A 306 -5.84 -5.20 -23.28
N ALA A 307 -6.80 -6.12 -23.19
CA ALA A 307 -7.99 -6.14 -24.04
C ALA A 307 -9.14 -5.26 -23.50
N ILE A 308 -8.98 -4.64 -22.33
CA ILE A 308 -10.03 -3.84 -21.67
C ILE A 308 -9.91 -2.37 -22.10
N PRO A 309 -10.89 -1.82 -22.84
CA PRO A 309 -10.85 -0.44 -23.31
C PRO A 309 -11.31 0.55 -22.23
N ILE A 310 -10.84 1.79 -22.36
CA ILE A 310 -11.36 2.94 -21.61
C ILE A 310 -12.62 3.45 -22.32
N LEU A 311 -13.75 3.50 -21.62
CA LEU A 311 -14.98 4.12 -22.11
C LEU A 311 -14.94 5.63 -21.97
N ARG A 312 -14.55 6.12 -20.79
CA ARG A 312 -14.48 7.54 -20.47
C ARG A 312 -13.39 7.81 -19.46
N GLN A 313 -12.72 8.95 -19.59
CA GLN A 313 -11.74 9.40 -18.62
C GLN A 313 -11.79 10.92 -18.48
N THR A 314 -11.96 11.40 -17.25
CA THR A 314 -11.88 12.81 -16.88
C THR A 314 -10.84 12.95 -15.78
N LEU A 315 -9.57 13.12 -16.17
CA LEU A 315 -8.46 13.25 -15.25
C LEU A 315 -7.83 14.64 -15.32
N ALA A 316 -7.53 15.21 -14.16
CA ALA A 316 -6.86 16.49 -14.02
C ALA A 316 -5.61 16.32 -13.15
N TRP A 317 -4.52 16.97 -13.55
CA TRP A 317 -3.32 17.03 -12.73
C TRP A 317 -3.54 17.98 -11.54
N ARG A 318 -3.29 17.48 -10.33
CA ARG A 318 -3.28 18.30 -9.11
C ARG A 318 -1.86 18.36 -8.61
N ASP A 319 -1.27 19.55 -8.55
CA ASP A 319 0.08 19.72 -8.02
C ASP A 319 0.05 20.05 -6.53
N TRP A 320 0.71 19.21 -5.74
CA TRP A 320 0.92 19.44 -4.31
C TRP A 320 2.42 19.42 -4.04
N GLU A 321 2.96 20.52 -3.57
CA GLU A 321 4.39 20.61 -3.23
C GLU A 321 4.62 20.56 -1.72
N ARG A 322 5.75 19.96 -1.30
CA ARG A 322 6.16 19.96 0.11
C ARG A 322 7.67 19.91 0.29
N TYR A 323 8.20 20.65 1.27
CA TYR A 323 9.59 20.55 1.69
C TYR A 323 9.81 19.32 2.62
N SER A 324 10.70 18.42 2.23
CA SER A 324 11.14 17.25 2.99
C SER A 324 12.34 17.60 3.86
N HIS A 325 12.19 17.62 5.18
CA HIS A 325 13.31 17.90 6.09
C HIS A 325 14.37 16.80 6.08
N ARG A 326 13.97 15.53 5.87
CA ARG A 326 14.89 14.39 5.78
C ARG A 326 15.81 14.48 4.57
N GLN A 327 15.26 14.85 3.42
CA GLN A 327 16.00 14.93 2.14
C GLN A 327 16.41 16.36 1.77
N ARG A 328 16.05 17.36 2.60
CA ARG A 328 16.24 18.80 2.38
C ARG A 328 15.86 19.28 0.98
N THR A 329 14.74 18.79 0.45
CA THR A 329 14.28 19.12 -0.92
C THR A 329 12.77 19.31 -1.01
N ARG A 330 12.29 20.09 -1.99
CA ARG A 330 10.87 20.19 -2.33
C ARG A 330 10.46 18.95 -3.13
N MET A 331 9.64 18.11 -2.51
CA MET A 331 8.98 16.98 -3.14
C MET A 331 7.74 17.46 -3.89
N ARG A 332 7.61 17.07 -5.16
CA ARG A 332 6.35 17.12 -5.90
C ARG A 332 5.54 15.90 -5.52
N LEU A 333 4.40 16.11 -4.87
CA LEU A 333 3.40 15.09 -4.50
C LEU A 333 2.19 15.12 -5.45
N GLY A 334 2.24 15.93 -6.50
CA GLY A 334 1.20 15.97 -7.51
C GLY A 334 1.04 14.68 -8.31
N GLY A 335 -0.13 14.52 -8.90
CA GLY A 335 -0.58 13.36 -9.66
C GLY A 335 -1.95 13.64 -10.28
N PHE A 336 -2.48 12.68 -11.04
CA PHE A 336 -3.81 12.83 -11.62
C PHE A 336 -4.92 12.42 -10.65
N MET A 337 -6.03 13.15 -10.68
CA MET A 337 -7.26 12.89 -9.94
C MET A 337 -8.46 13.02 -10.88
N GLY A 338 -9.60 12.46 -10.49
CA GLY A 338 -10.82 12.48 -11.30
C GLY A 338 -11.39 11.08 -11.48
N GLU A 339 -12.02 10.82 -12.61
CA GLU A 339 -12.75 9.57 -12.85
C GLU A 339 -12.28 8.89 -14.14
N VAL A 340 -12.32 7.56 -14.14
CA VAL A 340 -12.03 6.71 -15.28
C VAL A 340 -12.99 5.53 -15.28
N GLU A 341 -13.53 5.21 -16.44
CA GLU A 341 -14.53 4.18 -16.65
C GLU A 341 -14.05 3.22 -17.75
N TYR A 342 -14.13 1.92 -17.46
CA TYR A 342 -13.69 0.84 -18.33
C TYR A 342 -14.88 0.00 -18.77
N GLU A 343 -14.79 -0.56 -19.98
CA GLU A 343 -15.75 -1.54 -20.47
C GLU A 343 -15.35 -2.93 -19.97
N LEU A 344 -16.19 -3.54 -19.14
CA LEU A 344 -15.92 -4.87 -18.59
C LEU A 344 -17.14 -5.75 -18.83
N SER A 345 -16.94 -6.88 -19.49
CA SER A 345 -17.94 -7.94 -19.49
C SER A 345 -18.24 -8.39 -18.05
N ALA A 346 -19.37 -9.03 -17.81
CA ALA A 346 -19.68 -9.58 -16.48
C ALA A 346 -18.57 -10.52 -15.98
N HIS A 347 -17.96 -11.29 -16.90
CA HIS A 347 -16.84 -12.17 -16.59
C HIS A 347 -15.58 -11.39 -16.20
N ASP A 348 -15.20 -10.36 -16.96
CA ASP A 348 -14.02 -9.56 -16.64
C ASP A 348 -14.18 -8.76 -15.36
N ARG A 349 -15.40 -8.25 -15.12
CA ARG A 349 -15.73 -7.59 -13.87
C ARG A 349 -15.48 -8.55 -12.71
N ASP A 350 -16.05 -9.76 -12.75
CA ASP A 350 -15.84 -10.76 -11.70
C ASP A 350 -14.36 -11.14 -11.52
N LEU A 351 -13.63 -11.32 -12.63
CA LEU A 351 -12.20 -11.61 -12.64
C LEU A 351 -11.37 -10.53 -11.94
N PHE A 352 -11.53 -9.26 -12.32
CA PHE A 352 -10.66 -8.18 -11.85
C PHE A 352 -11.12 -7.53 -10.54
N LEU A 353 -12.38 -7.69 -10.14
CA LEU A 353 -12.93 -7.00 -8.98
C LEU A 353 -12.15 -7.26 -7.68
N PRO A 354 -11.72 -8.50 -7.33
CA PRO A 354 -10.89 -8.73 -6.14
C PRO A 354 -9.60 -7.92 -6.15
N LEU A 355 -8.93 -7.82 -7.30
CA LEU A 355 -7.69 -7.05 -7.45
C LEU A 355 -7.94 -5.53 -7.38
N LEU A 356 -9.05 -5.07 -7.94
CA LEU A 356 -9.46 -3.67 -7.83
C LEU A 356 -9.81 -3.30 -6.38
N ILE A 357 -10.39 -4.21 -5.60
CA ILE A 357 -10.65 -3.98 -4.18
C ILE A 357 -9.34 -3.89 -3.38
N VAL A 358 -8.33 -4.70 -3.72
CA VAL A 358 -6.98 -4.56 -3.14
C VAL A 358 -6.44 -3.15 -3.36
N GLY A 359 -6.63 -2.57 -4.54
CA GLY A 359 -6.21 -1.20 -4.83
C GLY A 359 -7.00 -0.12 -4.10
N GLU A 360 -8.32 -0.33 -3.93
CA GLU A 360 -9.18 0.55 -3.13
C GLU A 360 -8.68 0.62 -1.68
N LEU A 361 -8.31 -0.53 -1.10
CA LEU A 361 -7.80 -0.65 0.27
C LEU A 361 -6.34 -0.18 0.42
N LEU A 362 -5.45 -0.63 -0.46
CA LEU A 362 -4.00 -0.48 -0.28
C LEU A 362 -3.40 0.68 -1.07
N HIS A 363 -4.22 1.41 -1.84
CA HIS A 363 -3.85 2.48 -2.76
C HIS A 363 -2.93 2.01 -3.89
N ILE A 364 -2.77 2.85 -4.93
CA ILE A 364 -1.97 2.56 -6.12
C ILE A 364 -0.82 3.54 -6.36
N GLY A 365 0.19 3.08 -7.10
CA GLY A 365 1.31 3.92 -7.51
C GLY A 365 2.25 4.28 -6.36
N THR A 366 2.94 5.43 -6.48
CA THR A 366 3.95 5.85 -5.50
C THR A 366 3.38 6.81 -4.46
N GLY A 367 3.81 6.66 -3.20
CA GLY A 367 3.48 7.60 -2.13
C GLY A 367 2.26 7.25 -1.29
N THR A 368 1.85 5.99 -1.29
CA THR A 368 0.76 5.45 -0.43
C THR A 368 1.01 5.69 1.06
N THR A 369 2.27 5.78 1.49
CA THR A 369 2.65 6.15 2.87
C THR A 369 2.35 7.60 3.22
N PHE A 370 2.06 8.43 2.23
CA PHE A 370 1.56 9.79 2.38
C PHE A 370 0.06 9.88 2.10
N GLY A 371 -0.60 8.78 1.75
CA GLY A 371 -2.00 8.75 1.33
C GLY A 371 -2.27 9.19 -0.09
N LEU A 372 -1.30 9.00 -0.98
CA LEU A 372 -1.50 9.14 -2.42
C LEU A 372 -1.99 7.82 -3.01
N GLY A 373 -2.73 7.90 -4.12
CA GLY A 373 -3.15 6.72 -4.86
C GLY A 373 -4.45 6.08 -4.38
N LYS A 374 -5.20 6.72 -3.48
CA LYS A 374 -6.53 6.28 -3.07
C LYS A 374 -7.54 6.47 -4.18
N TYR A 375 -8.33 5.43 -4.44
CA TYR A 375 -9.55 5.52 -5.25
C TYR A 375 -10.69 4.77 -4.57
N GLU A 376 -11.90 4.98 -5.07
CA GLU A 376 -13.08 4.17 -4.76
C GLU A 376 -13.64 3.55 -6.04
N ILE A 377 -14.21 2.35 -5.91
CA ILE A 377 -14.94 1.68 -6.99
C ILE A 377 -16.39 2.16 -6.94
N LEU A 378 -16.85 2.72 -8.06
CA LEU A 378 -18.22 3.21 -8.24
C LEU A 378 -19.01 2.23 -9.09
N ASP A 379 -20.26 2.03 -8.70
CA ASP A 379 -21.26 1.38 -9.54
C ASP A 379 -21.97 2.45 -10.37
N ALA A 380 -22.22 2.15 -11.65
CA ALA A 380 -22.74 3.11 -12.63
C ALA A 380 -24.12 3.72 -12.29
N GLU A 381 -24.85 3.20 -11.29
CA GLU A 381 -26.21 3.65 -10.94
C GLU A 381 -26.29 4.74 -9.85
N SER A 382 -25.21 5.12 -9.17
CA SER A 382 -25.30 6.04 -8.03
C SER A 382 -25.45 7.52 -8.39
N ASP A 383 -25.12 7.93 -9.62
CA ASP A 383 -25.06 9.35 -9.97
C ASP A 383 -26.39 9.97 -10.45
N ALA A 384 -27.42 9.16 -10.70
CA ALA A 384 -28.72 9.67 -11.15
C ALA A 384 -29.62 10.21 -10.02
N ARG A 385 -29.30 9.97 -8.74
CA ARG A 385 -30.19 10.31 -7.61
C ARG A 385 -29.77 11.49 -6.73
N ASN A 386 -28.55 12.01 -6.89
CA ASN A 386 -28.06 13.14 -6.07
C ASN A 386 -27.76 14.43 -6.86
N ALA A 387 -28.21 14.52 -8.12
CA ALA A 387 -28.18 15.76 -8.87
C ALA A 387 -29.59 16.39 -8.88
N HIS A 388 -30.01 16.97 -7.75
CA HIS A 388 -30.99 18.07 -7.73
C HIS A 388 -30.52 19.11 -6.71
N PRO A 389 -30.63 20.41 -7.06
CA PRO A 389 -29.83 21.51 -6.51
C PRO A 389 -30.06 21.82 -5.03
#